data_AF-A0A9D8MN95-F1
#
_entry.id   AF-A0A9D8MN95-F1
#
_cell.length_a   1.000
_cell.length_b   1.000
_cell.length_c   1.000
_cell.angle_alpha   90.00
_cell.angle_beta   90.00
_cell.angle_gamma   90.00
#
_symmetry.space_group_name_H-M   'P 1'
#
loop_
_entity.id
_entity.type
_entity.pdbx_description
1 polymer ?
#
loop_
_entity_poly.entity_id
_entity_poly.type
_entity_poly.pdbx_seq_one_letter_code
_entity_poly.pdbx_strand_id
1 'polypeptide(L)'
;ANPHKLFRKFKAHPAVQAFIRGGKAVAYGAKVIPEGGYYSVPQLYNDGVMIVGDAGGLVDSLRIKGIHIAMISGRLAGETLAECWKKNDFSKQQLGQYDAKLKADPVWQQLKRVKNVRAGFSKHMFIGVMNAGFAWATCGALPFWQVSMEEDYKGMRPLSECKPDDWDIPTSQLQPDRLTDVFMSGTKHEEDQPCHIRILDKNRCIKECLPKYGAPCLHFCPAQVYTLEEDHIQVDFSNCMHCKTCQVKDPLRNVEWNFPQGGDGPRYTRM
;
A
#
# COMPACT_ATOMS: atom_id res chain seq x y z
N ALA A 1 -3.52 -7.35 13.43
CA ALA A 1 -2.38 -6.49 13.81
C ALA A 1 -2.72 -5.03 13.49
N ASN A 2 -2.35 -4.09 14.36
CA ASN A 2 -2.63 -2.65 14.21
C ASN A 2 -1.33 -1.92 13.79
N PRO A 3 -1.17 -1.55 12.50
CA PRO A 3 0.07 -0.95 12.00
C PRO A 3 0.45 0.37 12.68
N HIS A 4 -0.55 1.18 13.07
CA HIS A 4 -0.33 2.41 13.81
C HIS A 4 0.29 2.15 15.18
N LYS A 5 -0.24 1.18 15.94
CA LYS A 5 0.36 0.75 17.21
C LYS A 5 1.77 0.17 17.00
N LEU A 6 1.99 -0.61 15.95
CA LEU A 6 3.32 -1.17 15.64
C LEU A 6 4.35 -0.08 15.34
N PHE A 7 3.96 0.98 14.64
CA PHE A 7 4.82 2.13 14.41
C PHE A 7 5.17 2.87 15.71
N ARG A 8 4.20 3.01 16.62
CA ARG A 8 4.47 3.53 17.97
C ARG A 8 5.45 2.61 18.72
N LYS A 9 5.29 1.28 18.62
CA LYS A 9 6.21 0.31 19.24
C LYS A 9 7.62 0.42 18.70
N PHE A 10 7.77 0.58 17.40
CA PHE A 10 9.05 0.85 16.76
C PHE A 10 9.69 2.14 17.32
N LYS A 11 8.93 3.24 17.37
CA LYS A 11 9.41 4.51 17.94
C LYS A 11 9.78 4.39 19.42
N ALA A 12 9.12 3.55 20.20
CA ALA A 12 9.41 3.33 21.61
C ALA A 12 10.68 2.49 21.87
N HIS A 13 11.20 1.80 20.85
CA HIS A 13 12.41 0.99 20.99
C HIS A 13 13.62 1.86 21.43
N PRO A 14 14.46 1.43 22.40
CA PRO A 14 15.56 2.25 22.93
C PRO A 14 16.51 2.80 21.85
N ALA A 15 16.84 1.98 20.85
CA ALA A 15 17.70 2.39 19.74
C ALA A 15 17.09 3.50 18.88
N VAL A 16 15.75 3.60 18.79
CA VAL A 16 15.08 4.69 18.07
C VAL A 16 14.91 5.89 18.99
N GLN A 17 14.47 5.66 20.23
CA GLN A 17 14.30 6.69 21.26
C GLN A 17 15.56 7.54 21.48
N ALA A 18 16.75 6.95 21.38
CA ALA A 18 18.02 7.68 21.48
C ALA A 18 18.12 8.88 20.53
N PHE A 19 17.45 8.83 19.37
CA PHE A 19 17.51 9.89 18.35
C PHE A 19 16.34 10.86 18.39
N ILE A 20 15.19 10.44 18.90
CA ILE A 20 13.94 11.21 18.79
C ILE A 20 13.41 11.73 20.14
N ARG A 21 14.03 11.32 21.26
CA ARG A 21 13.64 11.76 22.61
C ARG A 21 13.70 13.29 22.72
N GLY A 22 12.68 13.88 23.35
CA GLY A 22 12.53 15.34 23.45
C GLY A 22 11.99 16.01 22.19
N GLY A 23 11.87 15.27 21.08
CA GLY A 23 11.23 15.75 19.86
C GLY A 23 9.70 15.78 19.98
N LYS A 24 9.08 16.39 18.96
CA LYS A 24 7.63 16.49 18.81
C LYS A 24 7.23 16.06 17.40
N ALA A 25 6.14 15.30 17.28
CA ALA A 25 5.55 14.99 16.00
C ALA A 25 4.93 16.26 15.39
N VAL A 26 5.22 16.53 14.11
CA VAL A 26 4.78 17.75 13.40
C VAL A 26 3.93 17.48 12.17
N ALA A 27 3.95 16.25 11.68
CA ALA A 27 3.19 15.80 10.51
C ALA A 27 2.99 14.28 10.60
N TYR A 28 1.90 13.79 10.02
CA TYR A 28 1.60 12.37 9.91
C TYR A 28 0.90 12.07 8.58
N GLY A 29 1.11 10.86 8.08
CA GLY A 29 0.58 10.40 6.81
C GLY A 29 0.75 8.90 6.68
N ALA A 30 -0.08 8.31 5.83
CA ALA A 30 -0.04 6.87 5.56
C ALA A 30 -0.39 6.58 4.11
N LYS A 31 0.32 5.62 3.52
CA LYS A 31 0.07 5.15 2.16
C LYS A 31 0.40 3.66 2.06
N VAL A 32 -0.34 2.94 1.22
CA VAL A 32 0.05 1.61 0.76
C VAL A 32 1.13 1.73 -0.31
N ILE A 33 2.11 0.84 -0.27
CA ILE A 33 3.18 0.70 -1.27
C ILE A 33 3.01 -0.68 -1.92
N PRO A 34 3.11 -0.80 -3.25
CA PRO A 34 3.08 -2.10 -3.90
C PRO A 34 4.39 -2.86 -3.63
N GLU A 35 4.30 -4.02 -3.00
CA GLU A 35 5.48 -4.83 -2.66
C GLU A 35 5.59 -6.13 -3.46
N GLY A 36 4.57 -6.47 -4.26
CA GLY A 36 4.53 -7.70 -5.08
C GLY A 36 5.70 -7.85 -6.05
N GLY A 37 6.27 -6.75 -6.51
CA GLY A 37 7.48 -6.70 -7.31
C GLY A 37 7.28 -7.23 -8.73
N TYR A 38 8.37 -7.70 -9.34
CA TYR A 38 8.44 -8.09 -10.77
C TYR A 38 7.30 -9.01 -11.24
N TYR A 39 6.94 -10.03 -10.46
CA TYR A 39 5.90 -11.00 -10.84
C TYR A 39 4.47 -10.47 -10.71
N SER A 40 4.27 -9.33 -10.05
CA SER A 40 2.97 -8.69 -9.88
C SER A 40 2.72 -7.56 -10.88
N VAL A 41 3.69 -7.21 -11.73
CA VAL A 41 3.53 -6.19 -12.76
C VAL A 41 2.57 -6.70 -13.84
N PRO A 42 1.39 -6.07 -14.04
CA PRO A 42 0.43 -6.49 -15.05
C PRO A 42 0.86 -6.02 -16.45
N GLN A 43 0.03 -6.29 -17.46
CA GLN A 43 0.18 -5.60 -18.75
C GLN A 43 -0.04 -4.10 -18.54
N LEU A 44 0.94 -3.27 -18.89
CA LEU A 44 0.95 -1.84 -18.59
C LEU A 44 0.37 -0.96 -19.71
N TYR A 45 -0.28 -1.55 -20.70
CA TYR A 45 -0.83 -0.84 -21.85
C TYR A 45 -2.05 -1.58 -22.41
N ASN A 46 -2.94 -0.85 -23.07
CA ASN A 46 -4.01 -1.38 -23.92
C ASN A 46 -4.42 -0.30 -24.93
N ASP A 47 -5.45 -0.55 -25.74
CA ASP A 47 -6.01 0.47 -26.64
C ASP A 47 -6.32 1.77 -25.87
N GLY A 48 -5.67 2.87 -26.28
CA GLY A 48 -5.85 4.19 -25.68
C GLY A 48 -5.33 4.39 -24.26
N VAL A 49 -4.60 3.44 -23.65
CA VAL A 49 -4.19 3.55 -22.24
C VAL A 49 -2.79 2.98 -21.98
N MET A 50 -2.05 3.65 -21.08
CA MET A 50 -0.81 3.17 -20.47
C MET A 50 -0.86 3.38 -18.95
N ILE A 51 -0.20 2.48 -18.21
CA ILE A 51 -0.09 2.52 -16.75
C ILE A 51 1.38 2.74 -16.37
N VAL A 52 1.64 3.73 -15.53
CA VAL A 52 2.99 4.15 -15.11
C VAL A 52 3.14 4.13 -13.58
N GLY A 53 4.38 4.09 -13.11
CA GLY A 53 4.71 4.12 -11.68
C GLY A 53 4.07 3.03 -10.84
N ASP A 54 3.77 3.37 -9.58
CA ASP A 54 3.23 2.44 -8.58
C ASP A 54 1.86 1.86 -8.96
N ALA A 55 1.09 2.55 -9.81
CA ALA A 55 -0.16 2.02 -10.35
C ALA A 55 0.07 0.75 -11.20
N GLY A 56 1.24 0.65 -11.83
CA GLY A 56 1.70 -0.55 -12.54
C GLY A 56 2.49 -1.53 -11.67
N GLY A 57 2.61 -1.28 -10.36
CA GLY A 57 3.43 -2.09 -9.45
C GLY A 57 4.94 -1.92 -9.63
N LEU A 58 5.38 -0.81 -10.23
CA LEU A 58 6.79 -0.57 -10.57
C LEU A 58 7.61 -0.04 -9.38
N VAL A 59 7.78 -0.87 -8.35
CA VAL A 59 8.51 -0.53 -7.12
C VAL A 59 9.54 -1.60 -6.76
N ASP A 60 10.77 -1.18 -6.46
CA ASP A 60 11.77 -2.03 -5.83
C ASP A 60 11.53 -2.03 -4.31
N SER A 61 10.79 -3.04 -3.85
CA SER A 61 10.40 -3.19 -2.45
C SER A 61 11.58 -3.52 -1.54
N LEU A 62 12.63 -4.18 -2.04
CA LEU A 62 13.82 -4.48 -1.24
C LEU A 62 14.61 -3.22 -0.92
N ARG A 63 14.75 -2.31 -1.87
CA ARG A 63 15.47 -1.04 -1.67
C ARG A 63 14.59 0.06 -1.10
N ILE A 64 13.28 -0.16 -1.02
CA ILE A 64 12.26 0.85 -0.68
C ILE A 64 12.37 2.05 -1.64
N LYS A 65 12.43 1.77 -2.95
CA LYS A 65 12.57 2.80 -3.99
C LYS A 65 11.61 2.57 -5.15
N GLY A 66 10.69 3.51 -5.36
CA GLY A 66 9.77 3.55 -6.50
C GLY A 66 9.90 4.81 -7.36
N ILE A 67 10.28 5.95 -6.76
CA ILE A 67 10.24 7.28 -7.41
C ILE A 67 11.01 7.30 -8.74
N HIS A 68 12.24 6.79 -8.78
CA HIS A 68 13.04 6.81 -10.00
C HIS A 68 12.45 5.92 -11.10
N ILE A 69 11.86 4.77 -10.73
CA ILE A 69 11.19 3.87 -11.67
C ILE A 69 9.89 4.51 -12.18
N ALA A 70 9.15 5.19 -11.32
CA ALA A 70 7.96 5.95 -11.69
C ALA A 70 8.28 7.09 -12.67
N MET A 71 9.35 7.85 -12.42
CA MET A 71 9.81 8.90 -13.34
C MET A 71 10.23 8.33 -14.70
N ILE A 72 11.01 7.24 -14.70
CA ILE A 72 11.48 6.60 -15.94
C ILE A 72 10.32 6.01 -16.73
N SER A 73 9.40 5.29 -16.07
CA SER A 73 8.19 4.78 -16.73
C SER A 73 7.32 5.89 -17.31
N GLY A 74 7.16 7.02 -16.60
CA GLY A 74 6.46 8.20 -17.10
C GLY A 74 7.13 8.80 -18.35
N ARG A 75 8.46 8.95 -18.33
CA ARG A 75 9.23 9.42 -19.50
C ARG A 75 9.03 8.50 -20.71
N LEU A 76 9.22 7.18 -20.53
CA LEU A 76 9.11 6.20 -21.62
C LEU A 76 7.68 6.10 -22.19
N ALA A 77 6.67 6.25 -21.33
CA ALA A 77 5.28 6.35 -21.76
C ALA A 77 5.05 7.63 -22.57
N GLY A 78 5.57 8.78 -22.12
CA GLY A 78 5.49 10.05 -22.84
C GLY A 78 6.16 10.02 -24.22
N GLU A 79 7.35 9.42 -24.33
CA GLU A 79 8.06 9.22 -25.59
C GLU A 79 7.26 8.33 -26.55
N THR A 80 6.71 7.22 -26.05
CA THR A 80 5.82 6.33 -26.83
C THR A 80 4.57 7.07 -27.30
N LEU A 81 3.96 7.88 -26.43
CA LEU A 81 2.76 8.63 -26.77
C LEU A 81 3.05 9.69 -27.85
N ALA A 82 4.20 10.35 -27.81
CA ALA A 82 4.64 11.26 -28.86
C ALA A 82 4.80 10.58 -30.23
N GLU A 83 5.29 9.33 -30.25
CA GLU A 83 5.34 8.51 -31.47
C GLU A 83 3.94 8.11 -31.96
N CYS A 84 3.02 7.77 -31.04
CA CYS A 84 1.62 7.48 -31.35
C CYS A 84 0.95 8.68 -32.03
N TRP A 85 1.16 9.90 -31.51
CA TRP A 85 0.62 11.13 -32.10
C TRP A 85 1.11 11.38 -33.52
N LYS A 86 2.41 11.16 -33.79
CA LYS A 86 2.98 11.32 -35.14
C LYS A 86 2.36 10.36 -36.15
N LYS A 87 1.95 9.17 -35.71
CA LYS A 87 1.34 8.14 -36.55
C LYS A 87 -0.19 8.16 -36.55
N ASN A 88 -0.79 8.95 -35.65
CA ASN A 88 -2.21 8.92 -35.33
C ASN A 88 -2.73 7.50 -35.01
N ASP A 89 -1.95 6.74 -34.25
CA ASP A 89 -2.25 5.35 -33.89
C ASP A 89 -2.07 5.14 -32.38
N PHE A 90 -3.19 4.93 -31.69
CA PHE A 90 -3.28 4.67 -30.24
C PHE A 90 -3.74 3.25 -29.95
N SER A 91 -3.57 2.34 -30.92
CA SER A 91 -3.87 0.92 -30.74
C SER A 91 -2.94 0.29 -29.71
N LYS A 92 -3.38 -0.83 -29.15
CA LYS A 92 -2.59 -1.70 -28.29
C LYS A 92 -1.22 -2.04 -28.89
N GLN A 93 -1.14 -2.24 -30.21
CA GLN A 93 0.11 -2.60 -30.88
C GLN A 93 1.14 -1.47 -30.81
N GLN A 94 0.72 -0.24 -31.10
CA GLN A 94 1.59 0.92 -31.09
C GLN A 94 1.95 1.34 -29.65
N LEU A 95 1.00 1.31 -28.72
CA LEU A 95 1.26 1.57 -27.30
C LEU A 95 2.10 0.48 -26.62
N GLY A 96 2.12 -0.75 -27.15
CA GLY A 96 2.98 -1.83 -26.66
C GLY A 96 4.49 -1.54 -26.76
N GLN A 97 4.89 -0.54 -27.54
CA GLN A 97 6.27 -0.07 -27.58
C GLN A 97 6.74 0.48 -26.23
N TYR A 98 5.84 1.00 -25.39
CA TYR A 98 6.15 1.42 -24.03
C TYR A 98 6.67 0.26 -23.18
N ASP A 99 6.01 -0.89 -23.24
CA ASP A 99 6.42 -2.09 -22.49
C ASP A 99 7.77 -2.64 -23.00
N ALA A 100 7.99 -2.61 -24.32
CA ALA A 100 9.28 -2.97 -24.90
C ALA A 100 10.42 -2.05 -24.44
N LYS A 101 10.19 -0.72 -24.48
CA LYS A 101 11.15 0.29 -23.98
C LYS A 101 11.43 0.11 -22.49
N LEU A 102 10.39 -0.10 -21.68
CA LEU A 102 10.54 -0.32 -20.24
C LEU A 102 11.36 -1.57 -19.96
N LYS A 103 11.08 -2.68 -20.64
CA LYS A 103 11.82 -3.95 -20.48
C LYS A 103 13.28 -3.88 -20.91
N ALA A 104 13.59 -2.99 -21.86
CA ALA A 104 14.96 -2.72 -22.30
C ALA A 104 15.72 -1.77 -21.36
N ASP A 105 15.03 -0.92 -20.60
CA ASP A 105 15.64 0.02 -19.68
C ASP A 105 16.27 -0.70 -18.45
N PRO A 106 17.44 -0.23 -17.94
CA PRO A 106 18.08 -0.78 -16.76
C PRO A 106 17.17 -0.92 -15.53
N VAL A 107 16.14 -0.08 -15.36
CA VAL A 107 15.19 -0.21 -14.22
C VAL A 107 14.45 -1.55 -14.22
N TRP A 108 14.19 -2.13 -15.38
CA TRP A 108 13.52 -3.42 -15.46
C TRP A 108 14.41 -4.55 -14.94
N GLN A 109 15.71 -4.48 -15.22
CA GLN A 109 16.69 -5.43 -14.67
C GLN A 109 16.82 -5.27 -13.16
N GLN A 110 16.68 -4.05 -12.62
CA GLN A 110 16.65 -3.83 -11.17
C GLN A 110 15.46 -4.56 -10.52
N LEU A 111 14.26 -4.42 -11.08
CA LEU A 111 13.07 -5.14 -10.59
C LEU A 111 13.24 -6.67 -10.71
N LYS A 112 13.75 -7.14 -11.85
CA LYS A 112 13.96 -8.57 -12.10
C LYS A 112 14.96 -9.19 -11.12
N ARG A 113 16.00 -8.44 -10.71
CA ARG A 113 16.99 -8.92 -9.74
C ARG A 113 16.36 -9.36 -8.42
N VAL A 114 15.35 -8.63 -7.95
CA VAL A 114 14.73 -8.83 -6.63
C VAL A 114 13.41 -9.61 -6.69
N LYS A 115 13.10 -10.24 -7.83
CA LYS A 115 11.81 -10.87 -8.15
C LYS A 115 11.26 -11.87 -7.10
N ASN A 116 12.12 -12.54 -6.32
CA ASN A 116 11.72 -13.54 -5.32
C ASN A 116 11.88 -13.09 -3.87
N VAL A 117 12.35 -11.87 -3.63
CA VAL A 117 12.75 -11.46 -2.28
C VAL A 117 11.52 -11.27 -1.39
N ARG A 118 10.56 -10.46 -1.83
CA ARG A 118 9.34 -10.21 -1.04
C ARG A 118 8.51 -11.47 -0.79
N ALA A 119 8.36 -12.31 -1.81
CA ALA A 119 7.65 -13.59 -1.71
C ALA A 119 8.33 -14.57 -0.73
N GLY A 120 9.65 -14.47 -0.54
CA GLY A 120 10.33 -15.20 0.54
C GLY A 120 9.91 -14.71 1.93
N PHE A 121 9.89 -13.40 2.13
CA PHE A 121 9.47 -12.78 3.40
C PHE A 121 8.01 -13.00 3.75
N SER A 122 7.12 -13.20 2.77
CA SER A 122 5.71 -13.54 3.04
C SER A 122 5.54 -14.96 3.58
N LYS A 123 6.49 -15.87 3.34
CA LYS A 123 6.48 -17.24 3.87
C LYS A 123 7.14 -17.33 5.23
N HIS A 124 8.36 -16.81 5.35
CA HIS A 124 9.09 -16.79 6.61
C HIS A 124 10.27 -15.80 6.56
N MET A 125 10.64 -15.22 7.70
CA MET A 125 11.78 -14.28 7.79
C MET A 125 13.09 -14.90 7.27
N PHE A 126 13.40 -16.12 7.70
CA PHE A 126 14.61 -16.84 7.29
C PHE A 126 14.68 -17.08 5.77
N ILE A 127 13.57 -17.51 5.16
CA ILE A 127 13.47 -17.72 3.70
C ILE A 127 13.66 -16.39 2.97
N GLY A 128 13.05 -15.31 3.48
CA GLY A 128 13.24 -13.95 2.94
C GLY A 128 14.70 -13.52 2.92
N VAL A 129 15.42 -13.69 4.04
CA VAL A 129 16.85 -13.35 4.15
C VAL A 129 17.69 -14.19 3.19
N MET A 130 17.46 -15.50 3.11
CA MET A 130 18.15 -16.36 2.14
C MET A 130 17.90 -15.89 0.70
N ASN A 131 16.64 -15.64 0.33
CA ASN A 131 16.29 -15.17 -1.01
C ASN A 131 16.95 -13.82 -1.35
N ALA A 132 17.06 -12.91 -0.37
CA ALA A 132 17.77 -11.65 -0.54
C ALA A 132 19.27 -11.89 -0.83
N GLY A 133 19.92 -12.78 -0.09
CA GLY A 133 21.30 -13.18 -0.33
C GLY A 133 21.50 -13.79 -1.73
N PHE A 134 20.63 -14.72 -2.13
CA PHE A 134 20.67 -15.31 -3.47
C PHE A 134 20.42 -14.29 -4.58
N ALA A 135 19.47 -13.37 -4.41
CA ALA A 135 19.22 -12.29 -5.36
C ALA A 135 20.45 -11.38 -5.53
N TRP A 136 21.21 -11.19 -4.44
CA TRP A 136 22.45 -10.43 -4.50
C TRP A 136 23.57 -11.20 -5.23
N ALA A 137 23.76 -12.48 -4.90
CA ALA A 137 24.81 -13.34 -5.46
C ALA A 137 24.59 -13.71 -6.94
N THR A 138 23.34 -13.95 -7.34
CA THR A 138 22.99 -14.43 -8.68
C THR A 138 22.48 -13.32 -9.61
N CYS A 139 22.34 -12.09 -9.11
CA CYS A 139 21.65 -11.01 -9.82
C CYS A 139 20.25 -11.40 -10.35
N GLY A 140 19.55 -12.32 -9.67
CA GLY A 140 18.23 -12.81 -10.08
C GLY A 140 18.24 -13.75 -11.30
N ALA A 141 19.40 -14.28 -11.68
CA ALA A 141 19.59 -15.10 -12.87
C ALA A 141 18.93 -16.48 -12.82
N LEU A 142 18.54 -16.98 -11.63
CA LEU A 142 17.88 -18.28 -11.50
C LEU A 142 16.47 -18.25 -12.16
N PRO A 143 16.26 -18.88 -13.33
CA PRO A 143 15.06 -18.65 -14.13
C PRO A 143 13.88 -19.54 -13.71
N PHE A 144 14.15 -20.73 -13.14
CA PHE A 144 13.12 -21.69 -12.72
C PHE A 144 12.67 -21.54 -11.27
N TRP A 145 13.25 -20.58 -10.54
CA TRP A 145 12.88 -20.32 -9.17
C TRP A 145 11.89 -19.17 -9.12
N GLN A 146 10.63 -19.48 -8.83
CA GLN A 146 9.60 -18.49 -8.52
C GLN A 146 8.95 -18.87 -7.20
N VAL A 147 8.94 -17.94 -6.26
CA VAL A 147 8.26 -18.13 -4.98
C VAL A 147 6.85 -17.59 -5.10
N SER A 148 5.85 -18.43 -4.80
CA SER A 148 4.45 -18.02 -4.81
C SER A 148 4.16 -16.93 -3.78
N MET A 149 3.29 -16.00 -4.15
CA MET A 149 2.73 -14.96 -3.29
C MET A 149 1.21 -14.97 -3.45
N GLU A 150 0.49 -14.73 -2.37
CA GLU A 150 -0.97 -14.68 -2.34
C GLU A 150 -1.46 -13.24 -2.14
N GLU A 151 -2.73 -13.00 -2.45
CA GLU A 151 -3.35 -11.69 -2.23
C GLU A 151 -3.44 -11.38 -0.72
N ASP A 152 -3.14 -10.14 -0.34
CA ASP A 152 -2.97 -9.73 1.06
C ASP A 152 -4.18 -10.00 1.96
N TYR A 153 -5.40 -9.94 1.41
CA TYR A 153 -6.63 -10.18 2.17
C TYR A 153 -6.76 -11.64 2.62
N LYS A 154 -6.21 -12.59 1.84
CA LYS A 154 -6.23 -14.03 2.17
C LYS A 154 -5.32 -14.37 3.35
N GLY A 155 -4.30 -13.55 3.60
CA GLY A 155 -3.39 -13.72 4.73
C GLY A 155 -3.99 -13.37 6.11
N MET A 156 -5.27 -12.99 6.19
CA MET A 156 -5.92 -12.71 7.46
C MET A 156 -6.31 -14.00 8.18
N ARG A 157 -5.77 -14.22 9.37
CA ARG A 157 -6.13 -15.37 10.21
C ARG A 157 -7.38 -15.09 11.06
N PRO A 158 -8.19 -16.10 11.37
CA PRO A 158 -9.29 -15.98 12.33
C PRO A 158 -8.82 -15.47 13.70
N LEU A 159 -9.70 -14.74 14.39
CA LEU A 159 -9.41 -14.17 15.71
C LEU A 159 -9.07 -15.25 16.73
N SER A 160 -9.71 -16.42 16.65
CA SER A 160 -9.47 -17.58 17.52
C SER A 160 -8.05 -18.14 17.46
N GLU A 161 -7.32 -17.90 16.36
CA GLU A 161 -5.94 -18.35 16.17
C GLU A 161 -4.91 -17.28 16.56
N CYS A 162 -5.37 -16.11 16.98
CA CYS A 162 -4.53 -14.95 17.26
C CYS A 162 -4.43 -14.69 18.76
N LYS A 163 -3.25 -14.21 19.19
CA LYS A 163 -3.07 -13.67 20.54
C LYS A 163 -3.27 -12.15 20.50
N PRO A 164 -4.06 -11.57 21.43
CA PRO A 164 -4.13 -10.12 21.59
C PRO A 164 -2.76 -9.52 21.89
N ASP A 165 -2.54 -8.29 21.45
CA ASP A 165 -1.39 -7.49 21.89
C ASP A 165 -1.59 -7.11 23.37
N ASP A 166 -0.60 -7.40 24.22
CA ASP A 166 -0.61 -7.16 25.68
C ASP A 166 0.11 -5.86 26.09
N TRP A 167 0.53 -5.06 25.11
CA TRP A 167 1.31 -3.86 25.32
C TRP A 167 0.54 -2.62 24.89
N ASP A 168 0.73 -1.53 25.63
CA ASP A 168 0.26 -0.21 25.26
C ASP A 168 1.36 0.83 25.44
N ILE A 169 1.33 1.84 24.58
CA ILE A 169 2.35 2.87 24.53
C ILE A 169 1.68 4.18 24.94
N PRO A 170 2.14 4.83 26.02
CA PRO A 170 1.56 6.09 26.46
C PRO A 170 1.58 7.14 25.35
N THR A 171 0.51 7.93 25.28
CA THR A 171 0.44 9.07 24.37
C THR A 171 1.40 10.16 24.84
N SER A 172 2.06 10.81 23.88
CA SER A 172 2.98 11.92 24.14
C SER A 172 3.05 12.81 22.91
N GLN A 173 3.64 14.00 23.02
CA GLN A 173 3.84 14.88 21.87
C GLN A 173 4.68 14.24 20.75
N LEU A 174 5.54 13.27 21.07
CA LEU A 174 6.33 12.50 20.11
C LEU A 174 5.55 11.31 19.51
N GLN A 175 4.65 10.74 20.30
CA GLN A 175 3.87 9.55 19.96
C GLN A 175 2.40 9.78 20.25
N PRO A 176 1.76 10.70 19.51
CA PRO A 176 0.36 11.02 19.71
C PRO A 176 -0.55 9.82 19.45
N ASP A 177 -1.79 9.95 19.87
CA ASP A 177 -2.86 9.04 19.49
C ASP A 177 -3.23 9.20 18.00
N ARG A 178 -4.07 8.29 17.51
CA ARG A 178 -4.43 8.20 16.10
C ARG A 178 -5.22 9.42 15.61
N LEU A 179 -6.08 10.03 16.42
CA LEU A 179 -6.87 11.19 16.02
C LEU A 179 -6.00 12.45 15.93
N THR A 180 -5.08 12.62 16.89
CA THR A 180 -4.08 13.68 16.80
C THR A 180 -3.18 13.51 15.56
N ASP A 181 -2.82 12.27 15.21
CA ASP A 181 -2.14 11.96 13.94
C ASP A 181 -2.97 12.34 12.71
N VAL A 182 -4.28 12.03 12.69
CA VAL A 182 -5.19 12.46 11.61
C VAL A 182 -5.23 13.98 11.49
N PHE A 183 -5.35 14.70 12.61
CA PHE A 183 -5.29 16.17 12.61
C PHE A 183 -4.00 16.70 11.99
N MET A 184 -2.85 16.11 12.33
CA MET A 184 -1.55 16.49 11.77
C MET A 184 -1.38 16.15 10.28
N SER A 185 -2.20 15.25 9.73
CA SER A 185 -2.22 15.01 8.27
C SER A 185 -2.87 16.14 7.48
N GLY A 186 -3.63 17.01 8.16
CA GLY A 186 -4.41 18.09 7.55
C GLY A 186 -5.50 17.57 6.62
N THR A 187 -5.87 16.29 6.70
CA THR A 187 -6.91 15.71 5.86
C THR A 187 -8.25 16.39 6.13
N LYS A 188 -8.96 16.72 5.05
CA LYS A 188 -10.28 17.34 5.13
C LYS A 188 -11.12 16.89 3.94
N HIS A 189 -12.41 16.70 4.19
CA HIS A 189 -13.42 16.44 3.16
C HIS A 189 -14.63 17.34 3.43
N GLU A 190 -15.38 17.68 2.39
CA GLU A 190 -16.73 18.23 2.55
C GLU A 190 -17.65 17.15 3.16
N GLU A 191 -18.41 17.49 4.20
CA GLU A 191 -19.25 16.50 4.90
C GLU A 191 -20.57 16.26 4.16
N ASP A 192 -21.06 17.26 3.43
CA ASP A 192 -22.26 17.15 2.58
C ASP A 192 -21.98 16.53 1.19
N GLN A 193 -21.00 15.62 1.13
CA GLN A 193 -20.70 14.85 -0.07
C GLN A 193 -21.02 13.36 0.12
N PRO A 194 -21.29 12.62 -0.96
CA PRO A 194 -21.44 11.17 -0.87
C PRO A 194 -20.17 10.51 -0.29
N CYS A 195 -20.35 9.62 0.68
CA CYS A 195 -19.25 8.86 1.25
C CYS A 195 -18.52 8.06 0.15
N HIS A 196 -17.25 8.38 -0.06
CA HIS A 196 -16.41 7.75 -1.08
C HIS A 196 -15.93 6.34 -0.67
N ILE A 197 -16.27 5.88 0.55
CA ILE A 197 -16.00 4.55 1.06
C ILE A 197 -17.32 3.83 1.26
N ARG A 198 -17.62 2.85 0.41
CA ARG A 198 -18.86 2.09 0.47
C ARG A 198 -18.60 0.71 1.07
N ILE A 199 -19.35 0.38 2.10
CA ILE A 199 -19.47 -1.00 2.58
C ILE A 199 -20.58 -1.66 1.75
N LEU A 200 -20.23 -2.67 0.95
CA LEU A 200 -21.16 -3.30 0.01
C LEU A 200 -22.29 -4.05 0.72
N ASP A 201 -21.96 -4.79 1.77
CA ASP A 201 -22.93 -5.48 2.62
C ASP A 201 -22.62 -5.26 4.12
N LYS A 202 -23.40 -4.39 4.77
CA LYS A 202 -23.26 -4.09 6.20
C LYS A 202 -23.51 -5.33 7.09
N ASN A 203 -24.38 -6.24 6.67
CA ASN A 203 -24.69 -7.44 7.46
C ASN A 203 -23.49 -8.37 7.55
N ARG A 204 -22.67 -8.47 6.49
CA ARG A 204 -21.44 -9.29 6.50
C ARG A 204 -20.41 -8.75 7.48
N CYS A 205 -20.35 -7.43 7.71
CA CYS A 205 -19.46 -6.87 8.72
C CYS A 205 -19.79 -7.41 10.12
N ILE A 206 -21.07 -7.50 10.48
CA ILE A 206 -21.49 -7.93 11.81
C ILE A 206 -21.62 -9.45 11.92
N LYS A 207 -22.23 -10.12 10.94
CA LYS A 207 -22.53 -11.55 11.00
C LYS A 207 -21.34 -12.44 10.64
N GLU A 208 -20.40 -11.96 9.83
CA GLU A 208 -19.26 -12.74 9.35
C GLU A 208 -17.93 -12.16 9.86
N CYS A 209 -17.65 -10.88 9.59
CA CYS A 209 -16.33 -10.28 9.83
C CYS A 209 -16.03 -10.10 11.32
N LEU A 210 -16.97 -9.57 12.09
CA LEU A 210 -16.81 -9.33 13.52
C LEU A 210 -16.54 -10.63 14.31
N PRO A 211 -17.37 -11.70 14.22
CA PRO A 211 -17.10 -12.94 14.96
C PRO A 211 -15.86 -13.68 14.46
N LYS A 212 -15.59 -13.69 13.15
CA LYS A 212 -14.48 -14.47 12.58
C LYS A 212 -13.13 -13.77 12.69
N TYR A 213 -13.08 -12.46 12.45
CA TYR A 213 -11.85 -11.67 12.33
C TYR A 213 -11.74 -10.51 13.32
N GLY A 214 -12.79 -10.20 14.09
CA GLY A 214 -12.78 -9.10 15.06
C GLY A 214 -12.84 -7.70 14.44
N ALA A 215 -13.49 -7.54 13.27
CA ALA A 215 -13.60 -6.27 12.55
C ALA A 215 -12.23 -5.57 12.34
N PRO A 216 -11.31 -6.17 11.56
CA PRO A 216 -9.93 -5.71 11.43
C PRO A 216 -9.78 -4.29 10.86
N CYS A 217 -10.82 -3.74 10.21
CA CYS A 217 -10.85 -2.36 9.70
C CYS A 217 -10.66 -1.31 10.81
N LEU A 218 -11.09 -1.60 12.03
CA LEU A 218 -10.87 -0.74 13.22
C LEU A 218 -9.37 -0.61 13.56
N HIS A 219 -8.55 -1.56 13.09
CA HIS A 219 -7.14 -1.69 13.44
C HIS A 219 -6.19 -1.35 12.29
N PHE A 220 -6.43 -1.87 11.08
CA PHE A 220 -5.56 -1.59 9.95
C PHE A 220 -5.74 -0.18 9.39
N CYS A 221 -6.90 0.46 9.65
CA CYS A 221 -7.13 1.82 9.20
C CYS A 221 -6.21 2.78 9.96
N PRO A 222 -5.31 3.50 9.26
CA PRO A 222 -4.36 4.40 9.90
C PRO A 222 -5.01 5.71 10.38
N ALA A 223 -6.29 5.93 10.04
CA ALA A 223 -6.98 7.21 10.19
C ALA A 223 -8.29 7.13 10.99
N GLN A 224 -8.60 5.99 11.62
CA GLN A 224 -9.83 5.80 12.39
C GLN A 224 -11.12 6.11 11.63
N VAL A 225 -11.15 5.85 10.32
CA VAL A 225 -12.36 6.01 9.50
C VAL A 225 -13.47 5.03 9.91
N TYR A 226 -13.13 3.88 10.50
CA TYR A 226 -14.11 2.87 10.89
C TYR A 226 -14.26 2.84 12.39
N THR A 227 -15.51 2.89 12.85
CA THR A 227 -15.93 2.73 14.24
C THR A 227 -17.02 1.66 14.31
N LEU A 228 -17.12 0.95 15.43
CA LEU A 228 -18.15 -0.06 15.66
C LEU A 228 -19.26 0.57 16.49
N GLU A 229 -20.46 0.64 15.92
CA GLU A 229 -21.69 0.95 16.63
C GLU A 229 -22.47 -0.35 16.93
N GLU A 230 -23.61 -0.26 17.61
CA GLU A 230 -24.33 -1.43 18.14
C GLU A 230 -24.69 -2.47 17.07
N ASP A 231 -25.07 -2.02 15.88
CA ASP A 231 -25.61 -2.87 14.81
C ASP A 231 -24.87 -2.76 13.46
N HIS A 232 -23.85 -1.89 13.36
CA HIS A 232 -23.11 -1.70 12.12
C HIS A 232 -21.70 -1.10 12.32
N ILE A 233 -20.91 -1.10 11.24
CA ILE A 233 -19.65 -0.35 11.16
C ILE A 233 -19.95 1.03 10.59
N GLN A 234 -19.73 2.06 11.39
CA GLN A 234 -19.85 3.46 11.01
C GLN A 234 -18.59 3.90 10.26
N VAL A 235 -18.77 4.77 9.25
CA VAL A 235 -17.70 5.19 8.32
C VAL A 235 -17.56 6.71 8.35
N ASP A 236 -16.59 7.20 9.11
CA ASP A 236 -16.25 8.61 9.25
C ASP A 236 -15.24 9.01 8.16
N PHE A 237 -15.74 9.11 6.92
CA PHE A 237 -14.92 9.29 5.73
C PHE A 237 -14.13 10.60 5.71
N SER A 238 -14.55 11.62 6.48
CA SER A 238 -13.83 12.89 6.61
C SER A 238 -12.39 12.72 7.11
N ASN A 239 -12.13 11.66 7.86
CA ASN A 239 -10.78 11.32 8.34
C ASN A 239 -9.91 10.60 7.29
N CYS A 240 -10.45 10.21 6.14
CA CYS A 240 -9.74 9.35 5.19
C CYS A 240 -8.44 9.99 4.69
N MET A 241 -7.32 9.26 4.75
CA MET A 241 -6.03 9.72 4.20
C MET A 241 -5.73 9.19 2.80
N HIS A 242 -6.73 8.57 2.16
CA HIS A 242 -6.63 7.97 0.81
C HIS A 242 -5.51 6.91 0.70
N CYS A 243 -5.21 6.23 1.81
CA CYS A 243 -4.11 5.26 1.88
C CYS A 243 -4.35 4.00 1.03
N LYS A 244 -5.62 3.65 0.77
CA LYS A 244 -6.11 2.44 0.08
C LYS A 244 -5.99 1.12 0.85
N THR A 245 -5.52 1.12 2.10
CA THR A 245 -5.38 -0.11 2.92
C THR A 245 -6.66 -0.92 3.02
N CYS A 246 -7.82 -0.26 3.14
CA CYS A 246 -9.12 -0.92 3.27
C CYS A 246 -9.50 -1.78 2.06
N GLN A 247 -9.14 -1.37 0.84
CA GLN A 247 -9.40 -2.17 -0.37
C GLN A 247 -8.48 -3.39 -0.47
N VAL A 248 -7.28 -3.30 0.11
CA VAL A 248 -6.25 -4.34 0.02
C VAL A 248 -6.39 -5.37 1.13
N LYS A 249 -6.76 -4.93 2.35
CA LYS A 249 -6.63 -5.76 3.56
C LYS A 249 -7.94 -6.29 4.15
N ASP A 250 -9.09 -5.84 3.65
CA ASP A 250 -10.37 -6.37 4.09
C ASP A 250 -10.53 -7.85 3.69
N PRO A 251 -10.59 -8.80 4.66
CA PRO A 251 -10.67 -10.23 4.36
C PRO A 251 -11.92 -10.62 3.57
N LEU A 252 -12.99 -9.82 3.63
CA LEU A 252 -14.25 -10.11 2.95
C LEU A 252 -14.38 -9.45 1.56
N ARG A 253 -13.43 -8.58 1.19
CA ARG A 253 -13.50 -7.69 0.01
C ARG A 253 -14.86 -6.98 -0.10
N ASN A 254 -15.31 -6.44 1.03
CA ASN A 254 -16.61 -5.81 1.24
C ASN A 254 -16.54 -4.27 1.28
N VAL A 255 -15.33 -3.70 1.14
CA VAL A 255 -15.11 -2.26 1.08
C VAL A 255 -14.72 -1.84 -0.33
N GLU A 256 -15.47 -0.90 -0.88
CA GLU A 256 -15.13 -0.20 -2.11
C GLU A 256 -14.71 1.24 -1.79
N TRP A 257 -13.61 1.69 -2.39
CA TRP A 257 -13.12 3.06 -2.29
C TRP A 257 -13.23 3.70 -3.67
N ASN A 258 -13.88 4.85 -3.74
CA ASN A 258 -14.00 5.70 -4.92
C ASN A 258 -13.30 7.04 -4.66
N PHE A 259 -13.11 7.83 -5.72
CA PHE A 259 -12.56 9.17 -5.58
C PHE A 259 -13.59 10.09 -4.91
N PRO A 260 -13.20 10.82 -3.85
CA PRO A 260 -14.02 11.93 -3.33
C PRO A 260 -14.00 13.12 -4.29
N GLN A 261 -14.69 14.20 -3.90
CA GLN A 261 -14.60 15.46 -4.63
C GLN A 261 -13.14 15.95 -4.77
N GLY A 262 -12.84 16.58 -5.90
CA GLY A 262 -11.48 17.04 -6.20
C GLY A 262 -11.04 18.13 -5.22
N GLY A 263 -9.84 17.98 -4.66
CA GLY A 263 -9.27 18.91 -3.66
C GLY A 263 -9.38 18.41 -2.21
N ASP A 264 -10.16 17.35 -1.97
CA ASP A 264 -10.28 16.73 -0.66
C ASP A 264 -9.19 15.69 -0.39
N GLY A 265 -9.04 15.35 0.89
CA GLY A 265 -8.06 14.40 1.39
C GLY A 265 -6.88 15.05 2.11
N PRO A 266 -5.77 14.30 2.26
CA PRO A 266 -4.63 14.74 3.06
C PRO A 266 -3.94 15.97 2.49
N ARG A 267 -3.48 16.87 3.39
CA ARG A 267 -2.73 18.08 3.05
C ARG A 267 -1.30 17.97 3.54
N TYR A 268 -0.57 17.03 2.97
CA TYR A 268 0.83 16.80 3.31
C TYR A 268 1.70 17.98 2.87
N THR A 269 2.27 18.71 3.83
CA THR A 269 3.16 19.86 3.57
C THR A 269 4.63 19.56 3.84
N ARG A 270 4.92 18.41 4.47
CA ARG A 270 6.25 18.01 4.94
C ARG A 270 6.56 16.53 4.65
N MET A 271 5.99 15.97 3.59
CA MET A 271 6.15 14.57 3.17
C MET A 271 6.54 14.46 1.71
#